data_AF-A0A9W6RK50-F1
#
_entry.id   AF-A0A9W6RK50-F1
#
_cell.length_a   1.000
_cell.length_b   1.000
_cell.length_c   1.000
_cell.angle_alpha   90.00
_cell.angle_beta   90.00
_cell.angle_gamma   90.00
#
_symmetry.space_group_name_H-M   'P 1'
#
loop_
_entity.id
_entity.type
_entity.pdbx_description
1 polymer ?
#
loop_
_entity_poly.entity_id
_entity_poly.type
_entity_poly.pdbx_seq_one_letter_code
_entity_poly.pdbx_strand_id
1 'polypeptide(L)'
;MIVVMFMALGAAPARAATTLKSLAEAKGRYFGTALTAGDLGVSGEMNVATAQFDMVTPGNEMKWDTTEPSNGSYNFGPGDQILNFAQAHGMRVRGHNLVWHAQLPGWVSSLPSNQVKSAMDAHITTEATHYKGKVYAWDVVNEPFNEDGSLRADAFSNAMGSGYIAEALRTAHAADPNAKLYLNDYNIEGENAKSNGMYNLAQSLLSQGVPLNGIGLESHFIVGQVPSSMPANMQRFAALGLDVAVTELDDRIQLPASGSALAQQATDYGTVVNDCLAVSRCVGVSQWGVDDGHSWIPGTFPGYGAATMYDSNYQPKPAYNATVTALGGSSSGGGGGELHAVSAGKCLDVPNSSTTAGTQLQIWACSGASNQMWTHTAANELTVQIGGSTLCLDAYNKQISPGTKVETWPCNGGANQQWQLNANGTVTGVQSGLCLDVSGASTANGALVQLWTCNGGGNQQWTLG
;
A
#
# COMPACT_ATOMS: atom_id res chain seq x y z
N MET A 1 -17.85 -26.77 49.74
CA MET A 1 -16.97 -25.86 48.99
C MET A 1 -16.62 -26.55 47.68
N ILE A 2 -17.21 -26.10 46.57
CA ILE A 2 -16.92 -26.62 45.22
C ILE A 2 -15.81 -25.72 44.66
N VAL A 3 -14.64 -26.30 44.42
CA VAL A 3 -13.53 -25.59 43.76
C VAL A 3 -13.76 -25.68 42.26
N VAL A 4 -14.14 -24.55 41.65
CA VAL A 4 -14.22 -24.42 40.19
C VAL A 4 -12.81 -24.11 39.68
N MET A 5 -12.23 -25.06 38.96
CA MET A 5 -10.90 -24.92 38.35
C MET A 5 -11.07 -24.21 37.00
N PHE A 6 -10.66 -22.94 36.93
CA PHE A 6 -10.59 -22.21 35.65
C PHE A 6 -9.40 -22.74 34.86
N MET A 7 -9.66 -23.44 33.75
CA MET A 7 -8.64 -23.67 32.72
C MET A 7 -8.38 -22.33 32.02
N ALA A 8 -7.20 -21.75 32.25
CA ALA A 8 -6.69 -20.67 31.43
C ALA A 8 -6.36 -21.24 30.04
N LEU A 9 -7.16 -20.90 29.04
CA LEU A 9 -6.76 -21.04 27.64
C LEU A 9 -5.54 -20.14 27.43
N GLY A 10 -4.36 -20.74 27.33
CA GLY A 10 -3.16 -20.04 26.94
C GLY A 10 -3.36 -19.44 25.55
N ALA A 11 -3.38 -18.12 25.45
CA ALA A 11 -3.30 -17.44 24.18
C ALA A 11 -2.00 -17.89 23.49
N ALA A 12 -2.12 -18.48 22.30
CA ALA A 12 -0.98 -18.67 21.43
C ALA A 12 -0.28 -17.31 21.24
N PRO A 13 1.06 -17.23 21.23
CA PRO A 13 1.73 -15.98 20.93
C PRO A 13 1.22 -15.50 19.56
N ALA A 14 0.68 -14.28 19.54
CA ALA A 14 0.28 -13.63 18.30
C ALA A 14 1.49 -13.67 17.36
N ARG A 15 1.35 -14.36 16.23
CA ARG A 15 2.33 -14.26 15.15
C ARG A 15 2.47 -12.77 14.85
N ALA A 16 3.69 -12.24 14.84
CA ALA A 16 3.93 -10.87 14.39
C ALA A 16 3.25 -10.71 13.02
N ALA A 17 2.34 -9.75 12.91
CA ALA A 17 1.68 -9.44 11.64
C ALA A 17 2.76 -9.05 10.62
N THR A 18 2.77 -9.67 9.44
CA THR A 18 3.81 -9.46 8.41
C THR A 18 3.26 -8.93 7.07
N THR A 19 1.94 -8.83 6.92
CA THR A 19 1.27 -8.35 5.70
C THR A 19 0.63 -6.98 5.93
N LEU A 20 0.47 -6.17 4.88
CA LEU A 20 -0.13 -4.84 4.98
C LEU A 20 -1.49 -4.87 5.67
N LYS A 21 -2.39 -5.76 5.25
CA LYS A 21 -3.71 -5.95 5.88
C LYS A 21 -3.61 -6.28 7.37
N SER A 22 -2.77 -7.24 7.76
CA SER A 22 -2.64 -7.64 9.17
C SER A 22 -2.03 -6.54 10.04
N LEU A 23 -1.12 -5.75 9.47
CA LEU A 23 -0.48 -4.63 10.16
C LEU A 23 -1.45 -3.45 10.29
N ALA A 24 -2.21 -3.13 9.25
CA ALA A 24 -3.27 -2.12 9.31
C ALA A 24 -4.40 -2.53 10.27
N GLU A 25 -4.81 -3.79 10.26
CA GLU A 25 -5.80 -4.34 11.19
C GLU A 25 -5.35 -4.20 12.65
N ALA A 26 -4.07 -4.46 12.94
CA ALA A 26 -3.49 -4.23 14.27
C ALA A 26 -3.52 -2.74 14.71
N LYS A 27 -3.72 -1.82 13.75
CA LYS A 27 -3.95 -0.39 13.98
C LYS A 27 -5.43 0.00 13.87
N GLY A 28 -6.35 -0.96 13.79
CA GLY A 28 -7.79 -0.72 13.64
C GLY A 28 -8.19 -0.13 12.28
N ARG A 29 -7.40 -0.39 11.24
CA ARG A 29 -7.55 0.16 9.88
C ARG A 29 -7.62 -0.96 8.85
N TYR A 30 -8.06 -0.64 7.64
CA TYR A 30 -7.89 -1.51 6.47
C TYR A 30 -6.65 -1.12 5.66
N PHE A 31 -6.16 -2.05 4.84
CA PHE A 31 -5.25 -1.72 3.73
C PHE A 31 -5.78 -2.35 2.44
N GLY A 32 -6.10 -1.50 1.47
CA GLY A 32 -6.80 -1.90 0.25
C GLY A 32 -6.00 -1.71 -1.02
N THR A 33 -6.59 -2.17 -2.11
CA THR A 33 -6.12 -1.94 -3.47
C THR A 33 -7.31 -1.72 -4.42
N ALA A 34 -7.05 -1.28 -5.65
CA ALA A 34 -8.02 -1.33 -6.74
C ALA A 34 -7.72 -2.53 -7.66
N LEU A 35 -8.77 -3.17 -8.15
CA LEU A 35 -8.69 -4.24 -9.14
C LEU A 35 -9.69 -4.00 -10.26
N THR A 36 -9.30 -4.36 -11.47
CA THR A 36 -10.15 -4.48 -12.64
C THR A 36 -10.46 -5.94 -12.94
N ALA A 37 -11.49 -6.20 -13.77
CA ALA A 37 -11.83 -7.56 -14.17
C ALA A 37 -10.70 -8.26 -14.96
N GLY A 38 -9.85 -7.49 -15.63
CA GLY A 38 -8.67 -8.01 -16.33
C GLY A 38 -7.62 -8.58 -15.37
N ASP A 39 -7.43 -7.93 -14.22
CA ASP A 39 -6.40 -8.27 -13.22
C ASP A 39 -6.68 -9.63 -12.56
N LEU A 40 -7.95 -10.04 -12.46
CA LEU A 40 -8.34 -11.33 -11.88
C LEU A 40 -7.74 -12.55 -12.63
N GLY A 41 -7.35 -12.37 -13.89
CA GLY A 41 -6.67 -13.39 -14.69
C GLY A 41 -5.15 -13.43 -14.50
N VAL A 42 -4.56 -12.47 -13.78
CA VAL A 42 -3.11 -12.27 -13.66
C VAL A 42 -2.61 -12.88 -12.35
N SER A 43 -2.07 -14.11 -12.42
CA SER A 43 -1.74 -14.89 -11.21
C SER A 43 -0.71 -14.21 -10.29
N GLY A 44 0.29 -13.51 -10.85
CA GLY A 44 1.29 -12.81 -10.05
C GLY A 44 0.70 -11.65 -9.25
N GLU A 45 -0.17 -10.87 -9.89
CA GLU A 45 -0.89 -9.77 -9.27
C GLU A 45 -1.85 -10.27 -8.19
N MET A 46 -2.62 -11.32 -8.48
CA MET A 46 -3.57 -11.90 -7.51
C MET A 46 -2.87 -12.52 -6.29
N ASN A 47 -1.66 -13.07 -6.46
CA ASN A 47 -0.86 -13.55 -5.33
C ASN A 47 -0.49 -12.41 -4.38
N VAL A 48 -0.10 -11.25 -4.92
CA VAL A 48 0.15 -10.06 -4.09
C VAL A 48 -1.15 -9.57 -3.47
N ALA A 49 -2.21 -9.41 -4.28
CA ALA A 49 -3.46 -8.82 -3.83
C ALA A 49 -4.08 -9.57 -2.65
N THR A 50 -4.19 -10.90 -2.79
CA THR A 50 -4.78 -11.77 -1.75
C THR A 50 -3.90 -11.92 -0.51
N ALA A 51 -2.58 -11.80 -0.65
CA ALA A 51 -1.67 -11.80 0.49
C ALA A 51 -1.74 -10.50 1.28
N GLN A 52 -1.84 -9.36 0.61
CA GLN A 52 -1.53 -8.06 1.21
C GLN A 52 -2.73 -7.20 1.57
N PHE A 53 -3.87 -7.34 0.88
CA PHE A 53 -5.00 -6.42 1.03
C PHE A 53 -6.24 -7.10 1.61
N ASP A 54 -7.07 -6.33 2.30
CA ASP A 54 -8.35 -6.74 2.88
C ASP A 54 -9.53 -5.81 2.50
N MET A 55 -9.29 -4.95 1.52
CA MET A 55 -10.27 -4.07 0.88
C MET A 55 -9.97 -4.00 -0.62
N VAL A 56 -11.01 -4.08 -1.46
CA VAL A 56 -10.91 -3.91 -2.91
C VAL A 56 -11.88 -2.83 -3.39
N THR A 57 -11.41 -1.98 -4.28
CA THR A 57 -12.24 -1.06 -5.07
C THR A 57 -12.26 -1.53 -6.53
N PRO A 58 -13.43 -1.79 -7.15
CA PRO A 58 -13.51 -2.05 -8.58
C PRO A 58 -13.09 -0.79 -9.36
N GLY A 59 -12.04 -0.88 -10.18
CA GLY A 59 -11.45 0.29 -10.83
C GLY A 59 -12.36 0.94 -11.88
N ASN A 60 -13.21 0.14 -12.54
CA ASN A 60 -14.17 0.62 -13.55
C ASN A 60 -15.54 -0.08 -13.49
N GLU A 61 -15.59 -1.26 -12.90
CA GLU A 61 -16.67 -2.22 -13.07
C GLU A 61 -17.98 -1.85 -12.36
N MET A 62 -17.91 -0.86 -11.46
CA MET A 62 -19.06 -0.26 -10.77
C MET A 62 -19.24 1.23 -11.13
N LYS A 63 -18.67 1.69 -12.25
CA LYS A 63 -18.92 3.03 -12.80
C LYS A 63 -20.13 3.00 -13.74
N TRP A 64 -20.82 4.15 -13.85
CA TRP A 64 -22.10 4.26 -14.54
C TRP A 64 -22.07 3.76 -15.99
N ASP A 65 -21.05 4.08 -16.79
CA ASP A 65 -20.93 3.59 -18.18
C ASP A 65 -20.94 2.05 -18.29
N THR A 66 -20.44 1.36 -17.28
CA THR A 66 -20.36 -0.10 -17.21
C THR A 66 -21.66 -0.69 -16.68
N THR A 67 -22.19 -0.12 -15.60
CA THR A 67 -23.34 -0.66 -14.88
C THR A 67 -24.67 -0.32 -15.54
N GLU A 68 -24.77 0.79 -16.27
CA GLU A 68 -25.98 1.20 -17.00
C GLU A 68 -25.63 1.85 -18.36
N PRO A 69 -25.08 1.08 -19.31
CA PRO A 69 -24.62 1.58 -20.61
C PRO A 69 -25.74 2.19 -21.47
N SER A 70 -27.00 1.78 -21.25
CA SER A 70 -28.17 2.45 -21.83
C SER A 70 -29.30 2.53 -20.81
N ASN A 71 -30.17 3.55 -20.94
CA ASN A 71 -31.20 3.89 -19.95
C ASN A 71 -32.06 2.67 -19.56
N GLY A 72 -32.00 2.27 -18.29
CA GLY A 72 -32.73 1.13 -17.72
C GLY A 72 -32.17 -0.25 -18.11
N SER A 73 -31.05 -0.33 -18.82
CA SER A 73 -30.37 -1.57 -19.20
C SER A 73 -29.12 -1.76 -18.36
N TYR A 74 -29.24 -2.50 -17.26
CA TYR A 74 -28.15 -2.70 -16.31
C TYR A 74 -27.25 -3.89 -16.65
N ASN A 75 -25.95 -3.74 -16.39
CA ASN A 75 -24.93 -4.77 -16.53
C ASN A 75 -24.03 -4.81 -15.28
N PHE A 76 -24.39 -5.67 -14.32
CA PHE A 76 -23.61 -5.86 -13.10
C PHE A 76 -22.56 -6.98 -13.20
N GLY A 77 -22.47 -7.68 -14.32
CA GLY A 77 -21.57 -8.84 -14.48
C GLY A 77 -20.12 -8.54 -14.10
N PRO A 78 -19.49 -7.48 -14.63
CA PRO A 78 -18.12 -7.12 -14.27
C PRO A 78 -17.94 -6.77 -12.77
N GLY A 79 -18.86 -5.98 -12.19
CA GLY A 79 -18.78 -5.61 -10.78
C GLY A 79 -19.01 -6.81 -9.86
N ASP A 80 -19.92 -7.72 -10.22
CA ASP A 80 -20.16 -8.98 -9.53
C ASP A 80 -18.92 -9.89 -9.54
N GLN A 81 -18.11 -9.88 -10.60
CA GLN A 81 -16.87 -10.66 -10.64
C GLN A 81 -15.88 -10.20 -9.56
N ILE A 82 -15.67 -8.89 -9.44
CA ILE A 82 -14.78 -8.31 -8.42
C ILE A 82 -15.34 -8.53 -7.02
N LEU A 83 -16.65 -8.34 -6.84
CA LEU A 83 -17.32 -8.60 -5.55
C LEU A 83 -17.18 -10.06 -5.12
N ASN A 84 -17.42 -11.01 -6.02
CA ASN A 84 -17.31 -12.43 -5.72
C ASN A 84 -15.88 -12.82 -5.38
N PHE A 85 -14.89 -12.25 -6.08
CA PHE A 85 -13.48 -12.41 -5.73
C PHE A 85 -13.19 -11.88 -4.33
N ALA A 86 -13.60 -10.64 -4.03
CA ALA A 86 -13.39 -10.04 -2.72
C ALA A 86 -14.00 -10.90 -1.60
N GLN A 87 -15.24 -11.37 -1.77
CA GLN A 87 -15.91 -12.26 -0.81
C GLN A 87 -15.19 -13.59 -0.63
N ALA A 88 -14.73 -14.21 -1.72
CA ALA A 88 -13.98 -15.47 -1.67
C ALA A 88 -12.64 -15.34 -0.92
N HIS A 89 -12.06 -14.15 -0.91
CA HIS A 89 -10.79 -13.84 -0.24
C HIS A 89 -10.93 -13.06 1.08
N GLY A 90 -12.15 -12.90 1.58
CA GLY A 90 -12.42 -12.21 2.86
C GLY A 90 -12.11 -10.71 2.82
N MET A 91 -12.13 -10.11 1.65
CA MET A 91 -11.92 -8.67 1.45
C MET A 91 -13.25 -7.92 1.53
N ARG A 92 -13.18 -6.71 2.08
CA ARG A 92 -14.26 -5.71 2.00
C ARG A 92 -14.28 -5.10 0.59
N VAL A 93 -15.41 -4.50 0.21
CA VAL A 93 -15.54 -3.78 -1.08
C VAL A 93 -15.91 -2.33 -0.85
N ARG A 94 -15.19 -1.39 -1.47
CA ARG A 94 -15.65 -0.02 -1.67
C ARG A 94 -16.28 0.07 -3.05
N GLY A 95 -17.57 0.34 -3.14
CA GLY A 95 -18.25 0.58 -4.40
C GLY A 95 -17.81 1.95 -4.94
N HIS A 96 -17.38 1.96 -6.21
CA HIS A 96 -16.81 3.12 -6.87
C HIS A 96 -17.24 3.11 -8.34
N ASN A 97 -18.09 4.02 -8.79
CA ASN A 97 -18.74 5.09 -8.04
C ASN A 97 -20.12 5.38 -8.65
N LEU A 98 -21.05 5.93 -7.86
CA LEU A 98 -22.45 6.06 -8.30
C LEU A 98 -22.71 7.29 -9.18
N VAL A 99 -22.11 8.43 -8.87
CA VAL A 99 -22.32 9.69 -9.61
C VAL A 99 -20.99 10.37 -9.86
N TRP A 100 -20.66 10.59 -11.13
CA TRP A 100 -19.46 11.32 -11.55
C TRP A 100 -19.63 11.90 -12.95
N HIS A 101 -18.89 12.97 -13.21
CA HIS A 101 -18.93 13.68 -14.49
C HIS A 101 -18.17 12.93 -15.60
N ALA A 102 -17.19 12.10 -15.23
CA ALA A 102 -16.44 11.27 -16.16
C ALA A 102 -16.98 9.83 -16.18
N GLN A 103 -16.61 9.07 -17.23
CA GLN A 103 -17.12 7.71 -17.47
C GLN A 103 -18.66 7.63 -17.35
N LEU A 104 -19.33 8.71 -17.78
CA LEU A 104 -20.77 8.85 -17.77
C LEU A 104 -21.32 8.41 -19.13
N PRO A 105 -22.32 7.51 -19.19
CA PRO A 105 -22.88 7.09 -20.45
C PRO A 105 -23.41 8.28 -21.26
N GLY A 106 -23.19 8.27 -22.57
CA GLY A 106 -23.60 9.37 -23.46
C GLY A 106 -25.10 9.68 -23.45
N TRP A 107 -25.93 8.71 -23.05
CA TRP A 107 -27.38 8.92 -22.93
C TRP A 107 -27.73 9.84 -21.76
N VAL A 108 -26.98 9.80 -20.65
CA VAL A 108 -27.20 10.65 -19.46
C VAL A 108 -26.76 12.08 -19.76
N SER A 109 -25.58 12.25 -20.36
CA SER A 109 -25.04 13.57 -20.71
C SER A 109 -25.87 14.32 -21.76
N SER A 110 -26.71 13.58 -22.50
CA SER A 110 -27.63 14.14 -23.51
C SER A 110 -29.05 14.39 -22.99
N LEU A 111 -29.34 14.07 -21.73
CA LEU A 111 -30.68 14.27 -21.16
C LEU A 111 -31.02 15.76 -21.01
N PRO A 112 -32.28 16.15 -21.25
CA PRO A 112 -32.79 17.43 -20.78
C PRO A 112 -32.65 17.55 -19.25
N SER A 113 -32.30 18.74 -18.75
CA SER A 113 -32.05 18.97 -17.32
C SER A 113 -33.19 18.50 -16.40
N ASN A 114 -34.44 18.60 -16.83
CA ASN A 114 -35.60 18.16 -16.05
C ASN A 114 -35.75 16.63 -15.94
N GLN A 115 -34.94 15.85 -16.65
CA GLN A 115 -34.93 14.38 -16.59
C GLN A 115 -33.70 13.82 -15.83
N VAL A 116 -32.64 14.61 -15.68
CA VAL A 116 -31.37 14.17 -15.08
C VAL A 116 -31.56 13.65 -13.65
N LYS A 117 -32.36 14.36 -12.82
CA LYS A 117 -32.63 13.93 -11.44
C LYS A 117 -33.21 12.51 -11.40
N SER A 118 -34.25 12.25 -12.19
CA SER A 118 -34.91 10.95 -12.21
C SER A 118 -33.98 9.83 -12.69
N ALA A 119 -33.11 10.11 -13.67
CA ALA A 119 -32.12 9.14 -14.13
C ALA A 119 -31.07 8.83 -13.05
N MET A 120 -30.56 9.86 -12.36
CA MET A 120 -29.64 9.71 -11.24
C MET A 120 -30.25 8.90 -10.10
N ASP A 121 -31.48 9.22 -9.70
CA ASP A 121 -32.14 8.49 -8.62
C ASP A 121 -32.39 7.03 -8.98
N ALA A 122 -32.80 6.75 -10.21
CA ALA A 122 -33.04 5.39 -10.70
C ALA A 122 -31.73 4.57 -10.76
N HIS A 123 -30.65 5.18 -11.25
CA HIS A 123 -29.33 4.57 -11.31
C HIS A 123 -28.83 4.19 -9.90
N ILE A 124 -28.74 5.19 -9.00
CA ILE A 124 -28.31 4.98 -7.61
C ILE A 124 -29.16 3.92 -6.93
N THR A 125 -30.48 4.01 -7.05
CA THR A 125 -31.39 3.06 -6.39
C THR A 125 -31.15 1.65 -6.90
N THR A 126 -31.04 1.46 -8.21
CA THR A 126 -30.92 0.12 -8.80
C THR A 126 -29.59 -0.52 -8.48
N GLU A 127 -28.48 0.21 -8.64
CA GLU A 127 -27.14 -0.31 -8.37
C GLU A 127 -26.91 -0.55 -6.86
N ALA A 128 -27.19 0.43 -6.01
CA ALA A 128 -26.99 0.26 -4.57
C ALA A 128 -27.90 -0.83 -4.00
N THR A 129 -29.10 -1.04 -4.57
CA THR A 129 -29.97 -2.17 -4.18
C THR A 129 -29.40 -3.51 -4.62
N HIS A 130 -28.81 -3.62 -5.81
CA HIS A 130 -28.17 -4.86 -6.29
C HIS A 130 -27.02 -5.31 -5.36
N TYR A 131 -26.24 -4.36 -4.87
CA TYR A 131 -25.11 -4.58 -3.96
C TYR A 131 -25.44 -4.45 -2.47
N LYS A 132 -26.72 -4.30 -2.11
CA LYS A 132 -27.17 -4.04 -0.74
C LYS A 132 -26.60 -5.05 0.27
N GLY A 133 -25.93 -4.55 1.30
CA GLY A 133 -25.32 -5.35 2.37
C GLY A 133 -24.07 -6.12 1.96
N LYS A 134 -23.54 -5.91 0.75
CA LYS A 134 -22.32 -6.57 0.24
C LYS A 134 -21.14 -5.61 0.09
N VAL A 135 -21.37 -4.30 0.13
CA VAL A 135 -20.34 -3.27 0.10
C VAL A 135 -20.12 -2.67 1.50
N TYR A 136 -18.87 -2.33 1.81
CA TYR A 136 -18.49 -1.64 3.04
C TYR A 136 -18.81 -0.14 2.96
N ALA A 137 -18.47 0.48 1.82
CA ALA A 137 -18.68 1.89 1.56
C ALA A 137 -19.01 2.13 0.08
N TRP A 138 -19.66 3.26 -0.20
CA TRP A 138 -19.87 3.80 -1.53
C TRP A 138 -19.20 5.16 -1.66
N ASP A 139 -18.41 5.36 -2.71
CA ASP A 139 -18.13 6.68 -3.25
C ASP A 139 -19.38 7.12 -4.02
N VAL A 140 -20.25 7.88 -3.36
CA VAL A 140 -21.57 8.24 -3.90
C VAL A 140 -21.42 9.32 -4.97
N VAL A 141 -20.66 10.37 -4.68
CA VAL A 141 -20.30 11.41 -5.64
C VAL A 141 -18.79 11.51 -5.71
N ASN A 142 -18.26 11.41 -6.93
CA ASN A 142 -16.84 11.56 -7.22
C ASN A 142 -16.56 12.92 -7.87
N GLU A 143 -15.46 13.55 -7.47
CA GLU A 143 -14.87 14.77 -8.05
C GLU A 143 -15.81 15.95 -8.33
N PRO A 144 -16.64 16.39 -7.36
CA PRO A 144 -17.62 17.45 -7.58
C PRO A 144 -16.99 18.84 -7.74
N PHE A 145 -15.70 19.03 -7.46
CA PHE A 145 -15.06 20.36 -7.46
C PHE A 145 -14.01 20.56 -8.56
N ASN A 146 -13.88 21.82 -8.98
CA ASN A 146 -12.70 22.34 -9.68
C ASN A 146 -11.60 22.74 -8.68
N GLU A 147 -10.37 22.95 -9.16
CA GLU A 147 -9.22 23.34 -8.34
C GLU A 147 -9.42 24.63 -7.52
N ASP A 148 -10.26 25.55 -8.00
CA ASP A 148 -10.58 26.81 -7.31
C ASP A 148 -11.67 26.66 -6.22
N GLY A 149 -12.16 25.44 -5.99
CA GLY A 149 -13.23 25.16 -5.03
C GLY A 149 -14.64 25.49 -5.52
N SER A 150 -14.80 25.88 -6.79
CA SER A 150 -16.12 25.98 -7.41
C SER A 150 -16.67 24.60 -7.76
N LEU A 151 -18.00 24.45 -7.72
CA LEU A 151 -18.66 23.23 -8.16
C LEU A 151 -18.42 23.03 -9.67
N ARG A 152 -18.00 21.82 -10.04
CA ARG A 152 -17.77 21.43 -11.43
C ARG A 152 -19.09 21.47 -12.21
N ALA A 153 -19.04 22.03 -13.41
CA ALA A 153 -20.17 22.04 -14.33
C ALA A 153 -20.28 20.68 -15.05
N ASP A 154 -21.39 19.96 -14.85
CA ASP A 154 -21.70 18.68 -15.48
C ASP A 154 -23.22 18.52 -15.66
N ALA A 155 -23.69 17.36 -16.14
CA ALA A 155 -25.11 17.11 -16.34
C ALA A 155 -25.94 17.30 -15.05
N PHE A 156 -25.39 16.94 -13.89
CA PHE A 156 -26.07 16.96 -12.59
C PHE A 156 -26.11 18.36 -12.00
N SER A 157 -24.97 19.05 -11.95
CA SER A 157 -24.89 20.41 -11.41
C SER A 157 -25.61 21.43 -12.29
N ASN A 158 -25.64 21.24 -13.62
CA ASN A 158 -26.45 22.06 -14.52
C ASN A 158 -27.95 21.85 -14.29
N ALA A 159 -28.38 20.66 -13.89
CA ALA A 159 -29.78 20.34 -13.63
C ALA A 159 -30.26 20.76 -12.23
N MET A 160 -29.40 20.66 -11.22
CA MET A 160 -29.81 20.70 -9.80
C MET A 160 -28.92 21.62 -8.92
N GLY A 161 -27.90 22.28 -9.48
CA GLY A 161 -26.87 22.96 -8.69
C GLY A 161 -26.16 21.98 -7.74
N SER A 162 -25.65 22.45 -6.59
CA SER A 162 -25.06 21.54 -5.59
C SER A 162 -26.07 20.59 -4.92
N GLY A 163 -27.37 20.79 -5.15
CA GLY A 163 -28.44 19.97 -4.57
C GLY A 163 -28.41 18.51 -5.00
N TYR A 164 -27.82 18.18 -6.16
CA TYR A 164 -27.71 16.78 -6.62
C TYR A 164 -26.92 15.92 -5.64
N ILE A 165 -25.94 16.49 -4.92
CA ILE A 165 -25.08 15.75 -4.00
C ILE A 165 -25.89 15.31 -2.77
N ALA A 166 -26.70 16.21 -2.22
CA ALA A 166 -27.60 15.89 -1.12
C ALA A 166 -28.65 14.86 -1.52
N GLU A 167 -29.18 14.96 -2.75
CA GLU A 167 -30.11 13.99 -3.30
C GLU A 167 -29.46 12.61 -3.46
N ALA A 168 -28.30 12.54 -4.10
CA ALA A 168 -27.58 11.29 -4.34
C ALA A 168 -27.28 10.54 -3.03
N LEU A 169 -26.80 11.25 -2.00
CA LEU A 169 -26.55 10.67 -0.68
C LEU A 169 -27.83 10.16 -0.01
N ARG A 170 -28.94 10.88 -0.09
CA ARG A 170 -30.23 10.43 0.47
C ARG A 170 -30.76 9.22 -0.29
N THR A 171 -30.68 9.21 -1.61
CA THR A 171 -31.10 8.09 -2.46
C THR A 171 -30.25 6.85 -2.19
N ALA A 172 -28.92 6.98 -2.10
CA ALA A 172 -28.02 5.88 -1.76
C ALA A 172 -28.32 5.30 -0.37
N HIS A 173 -28.54 6.16 0.63
CA HIS A 173 -28.89 5.73 1.98
C HIS A 173 -30.24 5.01 2.04
N ALA A 174 -31.23 5.44 1.25
CA ALA A 174 -32.52 4.78 1.19
C ALA A 174 -32.40 3.37 0.57
N ALA A 175 -31.54 3.21 -0.45
CA ALA A 175 -31.28 1.93 -1.09
C ALA A 175 -30.53 0.95 -0.16
N ASP A 176 -29.43 1.40 0.45
CA ASP A 176 -28.65 0.63 1.43
C ASP A 176 -28.25 1.48 2.65
N PRO A 177 -29.03 1.45 3.75
CA PRO A 177 -28.71 2.18 4.97
C PRO A 177 -27.46 1.72 5.72
N ASN A 178 -26.91 0.53 5.39
CA ASN A 178 -25.78 -0.05 6.10
C ASN A 178 -24.42 0.33 5.48
N ALA A 179 -24.40 0.66 4.19
CA ALA A 179 -23.19 1.10 3.51
C ALA A 179 -22.78 2.49 4.01
N LYS A 180 -21.47 2.70 4.18
CA LYS A 180 -20.93 4.03 4.50
C LYS A 180 -20.89 4.90 3.25
N LEU A 181 -21.44 6.11 3.30
CA LEU A 181 -21.54 6.99 2.14
C LEU A 181 -20.44 8.06 2.16
N TYR A 182 -19.67 8.14 1.08
CA TYR A 182 -18.54 9.03 0.92
C TYR A 182 -18.74 10.03 -0.23
N LEU A 183 -18.16 11.21 -0.07
CA LEU A 183 -17.74 12.06 -1.19
C LEU A 183 -16.25 11.78 -1.42
N ASN A 184 -15.83 11.56 -2.65
CA ASN A 184 -14.44 11.25 -3.02
C ASN A 184 -13.93 12.28 -4.04
N ASP A 185 -12.68 12.72 -3.89
CA ASP A 185 -12.06 13.71 -4.80
C ASP A 185 -10.53 13.68 -4.68
N TYR A 186 -9.83 14.10 -5.74
CA TYR A 186 -8.39 14.35 -5.76
C TYR A 186 -8.03 15.80 -5.43
N ASN A 187 -6.75 16.06 -5.15
CA ASN A 187 -6.21 17.39 -4.83
C ASN A 187 -6.89 18.05 -3.61
N ILE A 188 -7.57 17.26 -2.79
CA ILE A 188 -8.16 17.72 -1.53
C ILE A 188 -7.37 17.28 -0.31
N GLU A 189 -6.17 16.71 -0.50
CA GLU A 189 -5.32 16.14 0.55
C GLU A 189 -4.79 17.24 1.47
N GLY A 190 -4.27 18.33 0.91
CA GLY A 190 -3.83 19.51 1.65
C GLY A 190 -4.92 20.57 1.83
N GLU A 191 -4.67 21.52 2.73
CA GLU A 191 -5.52 22.72 2.87
C GLU A 191 -5.35 23.66 1.66
N ASN A 192 -6.38 23.77 0.83
CA ASN A 192 -6.41 24.60 -0.37
C ASN A 192 -7.86 25.01 -0.73
N ALA A 193 -8.05 25.72 -1.85
CA ALA A 193 -9.38 26.18 -2.26
C ALA A 193 -10.36 25.03 -2.52
N LYS A 194 -9.93 23.97 -3.21
CA LYS A 194 -10.73 22.77 -3.49
C LYS A 194 -11.17 22.05 -2.21
N SER A 195 -10.24 21.77 -1.31
CA SER A 195 -10.55 21.12 -0.03
C SER A 195 -11.40 22.00 0.89
N ASN A 196 -11.28 23.34 0.82
CA ASN A 196 -12.18 24.26 1.49
C ASN A 196 -13.62 24.18 0.92
N GLY A 197 -13.77 24.06 -0.40
CA GLY A 197 -15.06 23.82 -1.06
C GLY A 197 -15.72 22.54 -0.55
N MET A 198 -14.97 21.43 -0.52
CA MET A 198 -15.42 20.15 0.01
C MET A 198 -15.81 20.24 1.49
N TYR A 199 -15.00 20.90 2.32
CA TYR A 199 -15.28 21.10 3.75
C TYR A 199 -16.58 21.88 3.99
N ASN A 200 -16.78 22.98 3.27
CA ASN A 200 -17.99 23.81 3.38
C ASN A 200 -19.23 23.04 2.93
N LEU A 201 -19.12 22.25 1.85
CA LEU A 201 -20.20 21.38 1.40
C LEU A 201 -20.53 20.32 2.44
N ALA A 202 -19.52 19.60 2.96
CA ALA A 202 -19.71 18.58 3.98
C ALA A 202 -20.41 19.14 5.24
N GLN A 203 -20.00 20.31 5.72
CA GLN A 203 -20.65 21.00 6.83
C GLN A 203 -22.12 21.33 6.52
N SER A 204 -22.40 21.85 5.33
CA SER A 204 -23.77 22.13 4.89
C SER A 204 -24.65 20.88 4.82
N LEU A 205 -24.14 19.79 4.23
CA LEU A 205 -24.86 18.50 4.14
C LEU A 205 -25.20 17.94 5.53
N LEU A 206 -24.23 17.95 6.45
CA LEU A 206 -24.45 17.50 7.83
C LEU A 206 -25.48 18.36 8.56
N SER A 207 -25.45 19.69 8.39
CA SER A 207 -26.44 20.60 8.97
C SER A 207 -27.87 20.34 8.47
N GLN A 208 -28.01 19.77 7.27
CA GLN A 208 -29.28 19.40 6.64
C GLN A 208 -29.72 17.97 6.99
N GLY A 209 -28.96 17.26 7.82
CA GLY A 209 -29.22 15.86 8.17
C GLY A 209 -29.03 14.88 7.01
N VAL A 210 -28.22 15.25 6.00
CA VAL A 210 -27.86 14.34 4.90
C VAL A 210 -26.97 13.22 5.46
N PRO A 211 -27.19 11.95 5.08
CA PRO A 211 -26.47 10.79 5.62
C PRO A 211 -25.05 10.66 5.04
N LEU A 212 -24.20 11.66 5.24
CA LEU A 212 -22.79 11.63 4.87
C LEU A 212 -21.98 10.96 5.98
N ASN A 213 -21.18 9.95 5.65
CA ASN A 213 -20.35 9.23 6.62
C ASN A 213 -18.86 9.55 6.52
N GLY A 214 -18.36 9.91 5.34
CA GLY A 214 -16.94 10.21 5.22
C GLY A 214 -16.53 10.99 3.97
N ILE A 215 -15.24 11.36 3.95
CA ILE A 215 -14.56 11.98 2.81
C ILE A 215 -13.42 11.06 2.37
N GLY A 216 -13.42 10.69 1.09
CA GLY A 216 -12.34 9.97 0.43
C GLY A 216 -11.37 10.96 -0.18
N LEU A 217 -10.08 10.78 0.09
CA LEU A 217 -9.00 11.57 -0.47
C LEU A 217 -8.24 10.67 -1.43
N GLU A 218 -8.38 10.88 -2.74
CA GLU A 218 -7.83 10.00 -3.77
C GLU A 218 -6.33 9.82 -3.57
N SER A 219 -5.59 10.89 -3.27
CA SER A 219 -4.16 10.84 -2.95
C SER A 219 -3.28 10.40 -4.15
N HIS A 220 -3.62 10.89 -5.34
CA HIS A 220 -2.81 10.78 -6.56
C HIS A 220 -1.64 11.77 -6.58
N PHE A 221 -0.48 11.36 -6.08
CA PHE A 221 0.67 12.23 -5.90
C PHE A 221 1.69 12.17 -7.06
N ILE A 222 2.51 13.21 -7.13
CA ILE A 222 3.80 13.21 -7.80
C ILE A 222 4.86 13.10 -6.71
N VAL A 223 5.90 12.32 -6.96
CA VAL A 223 6.96 12.10 -5.96
C VAL A 223 7.52 13.42 -5.42
N GLY A 224 7.58 13.52 -4.09
CA GLY A 224 7.98 14.69 -3.31
C GLY A 224 6.89 15.74 -3.12
N GLN A 225 5.63 15.47 -3.48
CA GLN A 225 4.53 16.45 -3.44
C GLN A 225 3.39 16.09 -2.48
N VAL A 226 3.62 15.20 -1.50
CA VAL A 226 2.66 14.97 -0.40
C VAL A 226 2.52 16.27 0.42
N PRO A 227 1.32 16.86 0.54
CA PRO A 227 1.15 18.11 1.26
C PRO A 227 1.38 17.94 2.76
N SER A 228 2.26 18.74 3.35
CA SER A 228 2.51 18.73 4.81
C SER A 228 1.28 19.12 5.65
N SER A 229 0.27 19.73 5.04
CA SER A 229 -1.01 20.07 5.66
C SER A 229 -2.04 18.93 5.64
N MET A 230 -1.72 17.77 5.06
CA MET A 230 -2.63 16.63 4.94
C MET A 230 -3.19 16.15 6.30
N PRO A 231 -2.39 16.01 7.38
CA PRO A 231 -2.93 15.65 8.70
C PRO A 231 -3.95 16.66 9.24
N ALA A 232 -3.65 17.96 9.10
CA ALA A 232 -4.53 19.03 9.59
C ALA A 232 -5.84 19.06 8.79
N ASN A 233 -5.76 18.88 7.47
CA ASN A 233 -6.92 18.80 6.60
C ASN A 233 -7.79 17.55 6.88
N MET A 234 -7.19 16.38 7.07
CA MET A 234 -7.92 15.19 7.51
C MET A 234 -8.60 15.41 8.88
N GLN A 235 -7.88 16.04 9.81
CA GLN A 235 -8.39 16.31 11.16
C GLN A 235 -9.60 17.26 11.17
N ARG A 236 -9.68 18.24 10.26
CA ARG A 236 -10.87 19.12 10.18
C ARG A 236 -12.11 18.37 9.68
N PHE A 237 -11.99 17.47 8.69
CA PHE A 237 -13.12 16.62 8.28
C PHE A 237 -13.53 15.68 9.42
N ALA A 238 -12.56 15.08 10.11
CA ALA A 238 -12.81 14.26 11.30
C ALA A 238 -13.52 15.03 12.42
N ALA A 239 -13.22 16.32 12.59
CA ALA A 239 -13.87 17.19 13.58
C ALA A 239 -15.36 17.48 13.26
N LEU A 240 -15.80 17.31 12.01
CA LEU A 240 -17.21 17.32 11.63
C LEU A 240 -17.95 16.01 12.03
N GLY A 241 -17.23 15.01 12.54
CA GLY A 241 -17.77 13.69 12.85
C GLY A 241 -17.74 12.70 11.68
N LEU A 242 -17.09 13.07 10.57
CA LEU A 242 -16.92 12.25 9.38
C LEU A 242 -15.69 11.34 9.50
N ASP A 243 -15.77 10.15 8.95
CA ASP A 243 -14.59 9.34 8.70
C ASP A 243 -13.79 9.92 7.51
N VAL A 244 -12.50 9.69 7.48
CA VAL A 244 -11.65 9.98 6.31
C VAL A 244 -11.00 8.70 5.81
N ALA A 245 -10.73 8.62 4.52
CA ALA A 245 -10.08 7.47 3.91
C ALA A 245 -9.12 7.94 2.81
N VAL A 246 -7.94 7.33 2.73
CA VAL A 246 -7.11 7.42 1.53
C VAL A 246 -7.60 6.36 0.56
N THR A 247 -8.08 6.75 -0.61
CA THR A 247 -8.91 5.90 -1.47
C THR A 247 -8.20 5.37 -2.72
N GLU A 248 -7.26 6.12 -3.28
CA GLU A 248 -6.66 5.85 -4.60
C GLU A 248 -5.14 6.15 -4.62
N LEU A 249 -4.44 5.83 -3.53
CA LEU A 249 -3.04 6.21 -3.37
C LEU A 249 -2.17 5.65 -4.50
N ASP A 250 -1.53 6.54 -5.23
CA ASP A 250 -0.37 6.27 -6.06
C ASP A 250 0.55 7.51 -6.05
N ASP A 251 1.84 7.30 -6.29
CA ASP A 251 2.83 8.38 -6.22
C ASP A 251 3.79 8.31 -7.41
N ARG A 252 3.43 8.99 -8.51
CA ARG A 252 4.07 8.76 -9.81
C ARG A 252 5.48 9.36 -9.89
N ILE A 253 6.36 8.62 -10.54
CA ILE A 253 7.75 9.00 -10.81
C ILE A 253 7.93 9.29 -12.30
N GLN A 254 8.64 10.37 -12.64
CA GLN A 254 9.10 10.62 -14.01
C GLN A 254 10.11 9.53 -14.41
N LEU A 255 9.82 8.80 -15.49
CA LEU A 255 10.63 7.66 -15.93
C LEU A 255 11.89 8.10 -16.69
N PRO A 256 13.00 7.34 -16.58
CA PRO A 256 13.17 6.12 -15.78
C PRO A 256 13.28 6.40 -14.28
N ALA A 257 12.70 5.52 -13.44
CA ALA A 257 12.74 5.67 -12.00
C ALA A 257 14.17 5.53 -11.45
N SER A 258 14.70 6.62 -10.89
CA SER A 258 16.02 6.61 -10.24
C SER A 258 15.94 6.06 -8.82
N GLY A 259 17.08 5.61 -8.28
CA GLY A 259 17.16 5.19 -6.87
C GLY A 259 16.76 6.30 -5.88
N SER A 260 17.06 7.57 -6.19
CA SER A 260 16.64 8.70 -5.36
C SER A 260 15.13 8.97 -5.43
N ALA A 261 14.51 8.81 -6.60
CA ALA A 261 13.07 8.94 -6.74
C ALA A 261 12.32 7.82 -5.99
N LEU A 262 12.83 6.58 -6.06
CA LEU A 262 12.27 5.45 -5.30
C LEU A 262 12.41 5.64 -3.78
N ALA A 263 13.51 6.23 -3.31
CA ALA A 263 13.70 6.57 -1.90
C ALA A 263 12.76 7.70 -1.43
N GLN A 264 12.54 8.71 -2.28
CA GLN A 264 11.58 9.78 -1.99
C GLN A 264 10.14 9.23 -1.96
N GLN A 265 9.75 8.43 -2.96
CA GLN A 265 8.46 7.75 -2.97
C GLN A 265 8.24 6.91 -1.72
N ALA A 266 9.27 6.23 -1.21
CA ALA A 266 9.16 5.50 0.05
C ALA A 266 8.88 6.41 1.25
N THR A 267 9.53 7.57 1.30
CA THR A 267 9.25 8.60 2.32
C THR A 267 7.81 9.10 2.22
N ASP A 268 7.32 9.32 1.00
CA ASP A 268 5.98 9.83 0.72
C ASP A 268 4.89 8.82 1.13
N TYR A 269 5.01 7.55 0.71
CA TYR A 269 4.12 6.46 1.14
C TYR A 269 4.10 6.31 2.67
N GLY A 270 5.28 6.31 3.30
CA GLY A 270 5.38 6.26 4.76
C GLY A 270 4.70 7.45 5.44
N THR A 271 4.80 8.65 4.85
CA THR A 271 4.15 9.87 5.35
C THR A 271 2.63 9.76 5.28
N VAL A 272 2.06 9.40 4.13
CA VAL A 272 0.61 9.23 3.96
C VAL A 272 0.01 8.23 4.95
N VAL A 273 0.71 7.12 5.18
CA VAL A 273 0.27 6.09 6.15
C VAL A 273 0.34 6.62 7.57
N ASN A 274 1.40 7.34 7.94
CA ASN A 274 1.51 7.97 9.26
C ASN A 274 0.46 9.07 9.47
N ASP A 275 0.13 9.84 8.44
CA ASP A 275 -0.90 10.88 8.48
C ASP A 275 -2.27 10.27 8.74
N CYS A 276 -2.60 9.16 8.07
CA CYS A 276 -3.80 8.39 8.37
C CYS A 276 -3.75 7.79 9.79
N LEU A 277 -2.60 7.31 10.26
CA LEU A 277 -2.47 6.79 11.63
C LEU A 277 -2.66 7.86 12.70
N ALA A 278 -2.26 9.10 12.41
CA ALA A 278 -2.40 10.25 13.32
C ALA A 278 -3.85 10.71 13.50
N VAL A 279 -4.72 10.47 12.52
CA VAL A 279 -6.13 10.85 12.58
C VAL A 279 -6.98 9.64 12.97
N SER A 280 -7.58 9.69 14.17
CA SER A 280 -8.36 8.56 14.74
C SER A 280 -9.54 8.09 13.88
N ARG A 281 -10.10 8.99 13.06
CA ARG A 281 -11.19 8.71 12.12
C ARG A 281 -10.71 8.34 10.70
N CYS A 282 -9.40 8.24 10.48
CA CYS A 282 -8.92 7.66 9.23
C CYS A 282 -9.06 6.14 9.28
N VAL A 283 -9.94 5.61 8.44
CA VAL A 283 -10.37 4.20 8.50
C VAL A 283 -9.44 3.24 7.73
N GLY A 284 -8.59 3.77 6.84
CA GLY A 284 -7.65 2.96 6.07
C GLY A 284 -7.08 3.67 4.86
N VAL A 285 -6.20 2.95 4.17
CA VAL A 285 -5.49 3.38 2.96
C VAL A 285 -5.73 2.35 1.86
N SER A 286 -6.08 2.79 0.66
CA SER A 286 -6.15 1.96 -0.54
C SER A 286 -5.15 2.45 -1.58
N GLN A 287 -4.33 1.57 -2.13
CA GLN A 287 -3.45 1.86 -3.28
C GLN A 287 -4.23 1.70 -4.60
N TRP A 288 -4.03 2.58 -5.57
CA TRP A 288 -4.71 2.46 -6.86
C TRP A 288 -3.98 1.51 -7.82
N GLY A 289 -4.43 0.24 -7.82
CA GLY A 289 -3.78 -0.89 -8.48
C GLY A 289 -2.84 -1.65 -7.52
N VAL A 290 -2.36 -2.81 -7.95
CA VAL A 290 -1.48 -3.69 -7.15
C VAL A 290 -0.02 -3.44 -7.47
N ASP A 291 0.32 -3.39 -8.77
CA ASP A 291 1.69 -3.27 -9.27
C ASP A 291 1.84 -2.26 -10.41
N ASP A 292 3.09 -1.89 -10.70
CA ASP A 292 3.42 -0.88 -11.71
C ASP A 292 3.09 -1.31 -13.16
N GLY A 293 3.01 -2.61 -13.44
CA GLY A 293 2.73 -3.17 -14.77
C GLY A 293 1.27 -3.01 -15.21
N HIS A 294 0.35 -2.90 -14.26
CA HIS A 294 -1.10 -2.75 -14.50
C HIS A 294 -1.65 -1.38 -14.07
N SER A 295 -0.78 -0.50 -13.55
CA SER A 295 -1.17 0.86 -13.17
C SER A 295 -1.66 1.68 -14.37
N TRP A 296 -2.69 2.49 -14.14
CA TRP A 296 -3.24 3.46 -15.10
C TRP A 296 -2.27 4.61 -15.45
N ILE A 297 -1.28 4.88 -14.58
CA ILE A 297 -0.43 6.07 -14.65
C ILE A 297 0.25 6.27 -16.01
N PRO A 298 0.89 5.26 -16.63
CA PRO A 298 1.54 5.47 -17.94
C PRO A 298 0.55 5.81 -19.06
N GLY A 299 -0.70 5.36 -18.95
CA GLY A 299 -1.76 5.67 -19.91
C GLY A 299 -2.30 7.09 -19.79
N THR A 300 -2.40 7.60 -18.56
CA THR A 300 -2.93 8.94 -18.27
C THR A 300 -1.85 10.03 -18.28
N PHE A 301 -0.65 9.71 -17.79
CA PHE A 301 0.48 10.64 -17.64
C PHE A 301 1.70 10.16 -18.43
N PRO A 302 1.80 10.47 -19.73
CA PRO A 302 2.92 10.04 -20.56
C PRO A 302 4.29 10.42 -19.95
N GLY A 303 5.19 9.45 -19.87
CA GLY A 303 6.52 9.61 -19.27
C GLY A 303 6.56 9.43 -17.76
N TYR A 304 5.43 9.24 -17.09
CA TYR A 304 5.35 8.87 -15.68
C TYR A 304 4.99 7.38 -15.52
N GLY A 305 5.34 6.83 -14.36
CA GLY A 305 5.01 5.46 -13.99
C GLY A 305 5.60 5.13 -12.63
N ALA A 306 5.86 3.85 -12.40
CA ALA A 306 6.45 3.34 -11.17
C ALA A 306 5.76 3.86 -9.89
N ALA A 307 4.44 3.94 -9.87
CA ALA A 307 3.68 4.70 -8.89
C ALA A 307 3.20 3.89 -7.67
N THR A 308 3.28 2.56 -7.74
CA THR A 308 2.77 1.63 -6.72
C THR A 308 3.88 1.09 -5.82
N MET A 309 3.56 0.31 -4.78
CA MET A 309 4.53 -0.35 -3.90
C MET A 309 5.18 -1.61 -4.51
N TYR A 310 4.70 -2.11 -5.65
CA TYR A 310 5.22 -3.31 -6.31
C TYR A 310 5.65 -3.00 -7.75
N ASP A 311 6.80 -3.50 -8.17
CA ASP A 311 7.23 -3.35 -9.56
C ASP A 311 6.43 -4.27 -10.51
N SER A 312 6.63 -4.12 -11.82
CA SER A 312 5.94 -4.93 -12.84
C SER A 312 6.29 -6.44 -12.80
N ASN A 313 7.20 -6.87 -11.93
CA ASN A 313 7.51 -8.29 -11.66
C ASN A 313 7.01 -8.72 -10.27
N TYR A 314 6.10 -7.94 -9.68
CA TYR A 314 5.48 -8.18 -8.37
C TYR A 314 6.49 -8.18 -7.21
N GLN A 315 7.67 -7.57 -7.39
CA GLN A 315 8.64 -7.43 -6.33
C GLN A 315 8.37 -6.17 -5.49
N PRO A 316 8.49 -6.24 -4.16
CA PRO A 316 8.27 -5.08 -3.31
C PRO A 316 9.33 -4.00 -3.58
N LYS A 317 8.87 -2.76 -3.73
CA LYS A 317 9.71 -1.56 -3.85
C LYS A 317 10.02 -0.97 -2.47
N PRO A 318 10.97 -0.02 -2.34
CA PRO A 318 11.23 0.68 -1.07
C PRO A 318 9.97 1.24 -0.39
N ALA A 319 8.97 1.67 -1.15
CA ALA A 319 7.69 2.14 -0.64
C ALA A 319 6.87 1.09 0.14
N TYR A 320 6.94 -0.19 -0.24
CA TYR A 320 6.35 -1.28 0.54
C TYR A 320 6.96 -1.34 1.95
N ASN A 321 8.29 -1.26 2.04
CA ASN A 321 9.00 -1.39 3.30
C ASN A 321 8.74 -0.21 4.23
N ALA A 322 8.69 1.00 3.68
CA ALA A 322 8.33 2.20 4.43
C ALA A 322 6.89 2.13 4.96
N THR A 323 5.96 1.62 4.15
CA THR A 323 4.57 1.38 4.57
C THR A 323 4.47 0.34 5.69
N VAL A 324 5.16 -0.81 5.56
CA VAL A 324 5.24 -1.83 6.62
C VAL A 324 5.79 -1.23 7.91
N THR A 325 6.85 -0.44 7.82
CA THR A 325 7.47 0.24 8.96
C THR A 325 6.51 1.24 9.62
N ALA A 326 5.81 2.05 8.84
CA ALA A 326 4.82 3.01 9.33
C ALA A 326 3.68 2.30 10.09
N LEU A 327 3.24 1.14 9.61
CA LEU A 327 2.25 0.31 10.29
C LEU A 327 2.81 -0.43 11.53
N GLY A 328 4.08 -0.26 11.86
CA GLY A 328 4.75 -0.85 13.02
C GLY A 328 5.20 -2.29 12.82
N GLY A 329 5.29 -2.75 11.57
CA GLY A 329 5.91 -4.02 11.21
C GLY A 329 7.42 -3.88 10.98
N SER A 330 8.12 -5.02 10.94
CA SER A 330 9.51 -5.09 10.50
C SER A 330 9.54 -5.63 9.07
N SER A 331 9.96 -4.82 8.10
CA SER A 331 10.10 -5.23 6.72
C SER A 331 11.36 -6.08 6.53
N SER A 332 11.24 -7.26 5.92
CA SER A 332 12.38 -8.14 5.61
C SER A 332 13.11 -7.78 4.29
N GLY A 333 12.99 -6.54 3.79
CA GLY A 333 13.65 -6.09 2.57
C GLY A 333 13.85 -4.59 2.58
N GLY A 334 14.95 -4.09 2.00
CA GLY A 334 15.15 -2.67 1.67
C GLY A 334 15.39 -1.67 2.81
N GLY A 335 15.91 -2.11 3.97
CA GLY A 335 16.39 -1.23 5.03
C GLY A 335 17.91 -1.34 5.20
N GLY A 336 18.58 -0.25 5.56
CA GLY A 336 19.95 -0.31 6.07
C GLY A 336 19.94 -0.45 7.60
N GLY A 337 20.84 -1.25 8.15
CA GLY A 337 20.83 -1.61 9.58
C GLY A 337 21.90 -2.62 9.91
N GLU A 338 21.95 -3.05 11.16
CA GLU A 338 22.76 -4.21 11.52
C GLU A 338 22.17 -5.49 10.89
N LEU A 339 23.01 -6.43 10.44
CA LEU A 339 22.54 -7.76 10.02
C LEU A 339 22.74 -8.75 11.17
N HIS A 340 21.66 -9.00 11.91
CA HIS A 340 21.65 -9.78 13.14
C HIS A 340 21.68 -11.28 12.84
N ALA A 341 22.70 -12.00 13.34
CA ALA A 341 22.69 -13.45 13.49
C ALA A 341 21.76 -13.84 14.65
N VAL A 342 20.55 -14.28 14.33
CA VAL A 342 19.43 -14.43 15.29
C VAL A 342 19.79 -15.36 16.45
N SER A 343 20.35 -16.54 16.16
CA SER A 343 20.69 -17.52 17.19
C SER A 343 21.86 -17.11 18.09
N ALA A 344 22.75 -16.25 17.60
CA ALA A 344 23.90 -15.77 18.35
C ALA A 344 23.64 -14.48 19.13
N GLY A 345 22.56 -13.74 18.80
CA GLY A 345 22.29 -12.42 19.36
C GLY A 345 23.40 -11.42 19.04
N LYS A 346 23.96 -11.52 17.83
CA LYS A 346 25.17 -10.81 17.37
C LYS A 346 24.97 -10.29 15.96
N CYS A 347 25.89 -9.47 15.48
CA CYS A 347 25.77 -8.78 14.20
C CYS A 347 26.91 -9.18 13.26
N LEU A 348 26.61 -9.22 11.96
CA LEU A 348 27.60 -9.39 10.90
C LEU A 348 28.57 -8.21 10.94
N ASP A 349 29.85 -8.53 11.12
CA ASP A 349 30.89 -7.57 11.47
C ASP A 349 32.06 -7.69 10.50
N VAL A 350 32.54 -6.54 10.00
CA VAL A 350 33.84 -6.43 9.36
C VAL A 350 34.92 -6.29 10.44
N PRO A 351 35.80 -7.30 10.63
CA PRO A 351 36.77 -7.29 11.71
C PRO A 351 37.62 -6.03 11.74
N ASN A 352 37.65 -5.37 12.91
CA ASN A 352 38.45 -4.17 13.16
C ASN A 352 38.18 -3.01 12.18
N SER A 353 36.99 -2.94 11.60
CA SER A 353 36.64 -1.94 10.59
C SER A 353 37.64 -1.93 9.41
N SER A 354 38.15 -3.10 9.03
CA SER A 354 39.08 -3.23 7.91
C SER A 354 38.43 -2.78 6.60
N THR A 355 39.16 -1.99 5.81
CA THR A 355 38.80 -1.66 4.43
C THR A 355 39.57 -2.50 3.41
N THR A 356 40.33 -3.50 3.87
CA THR A 356 41.13 -4.37 3.01
C THR A 356 40.23 -5.35 2.26
N ALA A 357 40.30 -5.33 0.92
CA ALA A 357 39.58 -6.28 0.08
C ALA A 357 39.97 -7.73 0.43
N GLY A 358 38.97 -8.60 0.53
CA GLY A 358 39.15 -9.99 0.95
C GLY A 358 39.16 -10.20 2.47
N THR A 359 38.75 -9.22 3.29
CA THR A 359 38.58 -9.44 4.73
C THR A 359 37.42 -10.40 4.98
N GLN A 360 37.67 -11.55 5.63
CA GLN A 360 36.60 -12.47 6.02
C GLN A 360 35.70 -11.83 7.07
N LEU A 361 34.39 -12.02 6.93
CA LEU A 361 33.43 -11.55 7.91
C LEU A 361 33.33 -12.47 9.11
N GLN A 362 32.93 -11.88 10.22
CA GLN A 362 32.66 -12.57 11.47
C GLN A 362 31.31 -12.13 12.04
N ILE A 363 30.90 -12.75 13.14
CA ILE A 363 29.88 -12.17 14.03
C ILE A 363 30.54 -11.55 15.26
N TRP A 364 30.02 -10.41 15.70
CA TRP A 364 30.47 -9.71 16.90
C TRP A 364 29.27 -9.14 17.67
N ALA A 365 29.50 -8.73 18.92
CA ALA A 365 28.48 -7.99 19.67
C ALA A 365 28.01 -6.77 18.87
N CYS A 366 26.69 -6.62 18.74
CA CYS A 366 26.06 -5.50 18.04
C CYS A 366 26.38 -4.19 18.77
N SER A 367 26.76 -3.15 18.02
CA SER A 367 27.19 -1.88 18.59
C SER A 367 26.74 -0.65 17.79
N GLY A 368 26.06 -0.82 16.66
CA GLY A 368 25.70 0.25 15.72
C GLY A 368 26.92 0.90 15.06
N ALA A 369 28.07 0.23 15.08
CA ALA A 369 29.30 0.76 14.51
C ALA A 369 29.27 0.63 12.99
N SER A 370 29.94 1.54 12.27
CA SER A 370 29.90 1.60 10.80
C SER A 370 30.30 0.29 10.11
N ASN A 371 31.16 -0.52 10.73
CA ASN A 371 31.57 -1.84 10.26
C ASN A 371 30.55 -2.96 10.46
N GLN A 372 29.39 -2.65 11.05
CA GLN A 372 28.23 -3.53 11.23
C GLN A 372 26.97 -2.99 10.54
N MET A 373 27.02 -1.79 9.96
CA MET A 373 25.89 -1.17 9.27
C MET A 373 25.87 -1.60 7.80
N TRP A 374 24.94 -2.50 7.48
CA TRP A 374 24.74 -3.03 6.13
C TRP A 374 23.55 -2.38 5.45
N THR A 375 23.66 -2.12 4.15
CA THR A 375 22.55 -1.64 3.32
C THR A 375 22.26 -2.64 2.22
N HIS A 376 21.05 -3.19 2.20
CA HIS A 376 20.56 -4.01 1.09
C HIS A 376 20.08 -3.10 -0.04
N THR A 377 20.76 -3.16 -1.19
CA THR A 377 20.50 -2.27 -2.32
C THR A 377 19.48 -2.87 -3.29
N ALA A 378 18.92 -2.05 -4.17
CA ALA A 378 18.04 -2.51 -5.25
C ALA A 378 18.76 -3.46 -6.25
N ALA A 379 20.09 -3.48 -6.27
CA ALA A 379 20.88 -4.44 -7.05
C ALA A 379 21.09 -5.78 -6.32
N ASN A 380 20.39 -6.00 -5.20
CA ASN A 380 20.56 -7.11 -4.27
C ASN A 380 21.95 -7.18 -3.61
N GLU A 381 22.73 -6.10 -3.58
CA GLU A 381 24.01 -6.09 -2.87
C GLU A 381 23.77 -5.82 -1.37
N LEU A 382 24.59 -6.42 -0.51
CA LEU A 382 24.71 -5.99 0.90
C LEU A 382 25.98 -5.17 1.03
N THR A 383 25.83 -3.85 1.19
CA THR A 383 26.95 -2.89 1.20
C THR A 383 27.26 -2.41 2.62
N VAL A 384 28.53 -2.13 2.91
CA VAL A 384 28.99 -1.57 4.18
C VAL A 384 29.92 -0.38 3.90
N GLN A 385 29.75 0.70 4.67
CA GLN A 385 30.56 1.91 4.53
C GLN A 385 31.52 2.10 5.71
N ILE A 386 32.83 2.04 5.44
CA ILE A 386 33.87 2.10 6.48
C ILE A 386 34.99 3.04 6.02
N GLY A 387 35.31 4.06 6.82
CA GLY A 387 36.42 4.97 6.54
C GLY A 387 36.33 5.66 5.17
N GLY A 388 35.11 5.93 4.67
CA GLY A 388 34.86 6.50 3.35
C GLY A 388 34.91 5.51 2.17
N SER A 389 35.18 4.23 2.42
CA SER A 389 35.11 3.16 1.42
C SER A 389 33.75 2.45 1.49
N THR A 390 33.17 2.14 0.33
CA THR A 390 32.00 1.26 0.23
C THR A 390 32.46 -0.12 -0.25
N LEU A 391 32.14 -1.15 0.51
CA LEU A 391 32.47 -2.54 0.19
C LEU A 391 31.18 -3.37 0.14
N CYS A 392 31.21 -4.47 -0.60
CA CYS A 392 30.09 -5.39 -0.75
C CYS A 392 30.39 -6.72 -0.05
N LEU A 393 29.34 -7.32 0.51
CA LEU A 393 29.32 -8.73 0.92
C LEU A 393 29.60 -9.59 -0.31
N ASP A 394 30.63 -10.42 -0.27
CA ASP A 394 31.16 -11.15 -1.42
C ASP A 394 31.40 -12.63 -1.07
N ALA A 395 30.93 -13.52 -1.94
CA ALA A 395 31.32 -14.92 -1.91
C ALA A 395 32.68 -15.11 -2.60
N TYR A 396 33.71 -15.45 -1.81
CA TYR A 396 35.11 -15.46 -2.21
C TYR A 396 35.33 -16.14 -3.56
N ASN A 397 35.96 -15.39 -4.47
CA ASN A 397 36.37 -15.87 -5.79
C ASN A 397 35.24 -16.56 -6.58
N LYS A 398 33.99 -16.11 -6.40
CA LYS A 398 32.80 -16.66 -7.09
C LYS A 398 32.59 -18.16 -6.85
N GLN A 399 33.07 -18.67 -5.72
CA GLN A 399 32.89 -20.07 -5.37
C GLN A 399 31.45 -20.35 -4.98
N ILE A 400 30.98 -21.55 -5.31
CA ILE A 400 29.59 -22.00 -5.10
C ILE A 400 29.51 -23.26 -4.23
N SER A 401 30.60 -23.62 -3.53
CA SER A 401 30.66 -24.81 -2.67
C SER A 401 30.42 -24.46 -1.21
N PRO A 402 29.80 -25.35 -0.41
CA PRO A 402 29.76 -25.21 1.04
C PRO A 402 31.17 -25.02 1.63
N GLY A 403 31.29 -24.16 2.64
CA GLY A 403 32.57 -23.75 3.23
C GLY A 403 33.24 -22.58 2.51
N THR A 404 32.63 -22.05 1.44
CA THR A 404 33.14 -20.84 0.77
C THR A 404 33.16 -19.69 1.77
N LYS A 405 34.32 -19.03 1.86
CA LYS A 405 34.52 -17.82 2.67
C LYS A 405 33.60 -16.70 2.19
N VAL A 406 32.96 -16.01 3.14
CA VAL A 406 32.23 -14.77 2.87
C VAL A 406 33.04 -13.58 3.36
N GLU A 407 33.26 -12.61 2.50
CA GLU A 407 34.22 -11.52 2.69
C GLU A 407 33.68 -10.16 2.24
N THR A 408 34.44 -9.11 2.50
CA THR A 408 34.20 -7.80 1.89
C THR A 408 35.08 -7.61 0.66
N TRP A 409 34.51 -7.15 -0.44
CA TRP A 409 35.23 -6.81 -1.67
C TRP A 409 34.70 -5.51 -2.28
N PRO A 410 35.50 -4.75 -3.08
CA PRO A 410 34.98 -3.63 -3.85
C PRO A 410 33.74 -4.02 -4.66
N CYS A 411 32.67 -3.24 -4.52
CA CYS A 411 31.41 -3.48 -5.22
C CYS A 411 31.63 -3.45 -6.73
N ASN A 412 31.18 -4.50 -7.42
CA ASN A 412 31.34 -4.64 -8.86
C ASN A 412 30.08 -5.17 -9.57
N GLY A 413 28.96 -5.34 -8.84
CA GLY A 413 27.70 -5.84 -9.40
C GLY A 413 27.71 -7.31 -9.82
N GLY A 414 28.77 -8.06 -9.47
CA GLY A 414 28.86 -9.49 -9.77
C GLY A 414 27.81 -10.29 -9.01
N ALA A 415 27.31 -11.38 -9.60
CA ALA A 415 26.31 -12.25 -8.96
C ALA A 415 26.78 -12.89 -7.64
N ASN A 416 28.10 -12.98 -7.41
CA ASN A 416 28.69 -13.41 -6.13
C ASN A 416 28.61 -12.35 -5.02
N GLN A 417 28.20 -11.12 -5.36
CA GLN A 417 27.94 -10.01 -4.43
C GLN A 417 26.46 -9.72 -4.26
N GLN A 418 25.59 -10.54 -4.86
CA GLN A 418 24.15 -10.38 -4.79
C GLN A 418 23.54 -11.40 -3.83
N TRP A 419 22.61 -10.94 -3.00
CA TRP A 419 22.06 -11.65 -1.87
C TRP A 419 20.56 -11.42 -1.78
N GLN A 420 19.84 -12.53 -1.68
CA GLN A 420 18.40 -12.53 -1.42
C GLN A 420 18.18 -12.63 0.08
N LEU A 421 17.51 -11.62 0.65
CA LEU A 421 16.95 -11.69 1.99
C LEU A 421 15.60 -12.40 1.89
N ASN A 422 15.47 -13.55 2.55
CA ASN A 422 14.29 -14.39 2.44
C ASN A 422 13.37 -14.21 3.64
N ALA A 423 12.05 -14.32 3.42
CA ALA A 423 11.04 -14.18 4.47
C ALA A 423 11.15 -15.23 5.59
N ASN A 424 11.82 -16.37 5.32
CA ASN A 424 12.08 -17.41 6.30
C ASN A 424 13.31 -17.11 7.20
N GLY A 425 13.93 -15.94 7.05
CA GLY A 425 15.10 -15.51 7.82
C GLY A 425 16.46 -15.89 7.22
N THR A 426 16.52 -16.67 6.13
CA THR A 426 17.83 -16.98 5.51
C THR A 426 18.30 -15.86 4.57
N VAL A 427 19.61 -15.66 4.48
CA VAL A 427 20.24 -14.82 3.44
C VAL A 427 20.94 -15.74 2.45
N THR A 428 20.53 -15.73 1.18
CA THR A 428 21.07 -16.65 0.16
C THR A 428 21.83 -15.91 -0.92
N GLY A 429 23.03 -16.40 -1.26
CA GLY A 429 23.81 -15.85 -2.36
C GLY A 429 23.15 -16.18 -3.71
N VAL A 430 22.92 -15.17 -4.55
CA VAL A 430 22.24 -15.33 -5.84
C VAL A 430 22.99 -16.27 -6.78
N GLN A 431 24.32 -16.19 -6.82
CA GLN A 431 25.13 -17.08 -7.64
C GLN A 431 25.18 -18.52 -7.13
N SER A 432 25.33 -18.71 -5.82
CA SER A 432 25.61 -20.04 -5.24
C SER A 432 24.34 -20.81 -4.87
N GLY A 433 23.24 -20.11 -4.60
CA GLY A 433 22.05 -20.69 -3.95
C GLY A 433 22.30 -21.16 -2.52
N LEU A 434 23.47 -20.85 -1.93
CA LEU A 434 23.84 -21.25 -0.57
C LEU A 434 23.49 -20.15 0.43
N CYS A 435 23.28 -20.56 1.68
CA CYS A 435 22.92 -19.67 2.77
C CYS A 435 24.16 -19.08 3.44
N LEU A 436 24.05 -17.83 3.88
CA LEU A 436 24.96 -17.19 4.82
C LEU A 436 24.89 -17.95 6.15
N ASP A 437 26.03 -18.43 6.63
CA ASP A 437 26.13 -19.42 7.71
C ASP A 437 27.23 -19.00 8.70
N VAL A 438 26.90 -18.97 10.00
CA VAL A 438 27.91 -18.85 11.05
C VAL A 438 28.56 -20.21 11.27
N SER A 439 29.86 -20.29 11.01
CA SER A 439 30.61 -21.55 10.98
C SER A 439 30.53 -22.30 12.30
N GLY A 440 30.20 -23.60 12.22
CA GLY A 440 30.05 -24.48 13.38
C GLY A 440 28.91 -24.10 14.32
N ALA A 441 27.96 -23.25 13.87
CA ALA A 441 26.89 -22.70 14.70
C ALA A 441 27.39 -21.99 15.97
N SER A 442 28.61 -21.46 15.94
CA SER A 442 29.22 -20.77 17.07
C SER A 442 28.46 -19.48 17.38
N THR A 443 28.31 -19.19 18.67
CA THR A 443 27.75 -17.91 19.15
C THR A 443 28.83 -17.01 19.74
N ALA A 444 30.12 -17.36 19.62
CA ALA A 444 31.24 -16.57 20.15
C ALA A 444 31.56 -15.34 19.29
N ASN A 445 32.14 -14.31 19.90
CA ASN A 445 32.66 -13.16 19.15
C ASN A 445 33.83 -13.64 18.28
N GLY A 446 33.86 -13.20 17.02
CA GLY A 446 34.88 -13.62 16.06
C GLY A 446 34.58 -14.95 15.37
N ALA A 447 33.41 -15.55 15.58
CA ALA A 447 33.00 -16.70 14.78
C ALA A 447 32.84 -16.28 13.30
N LEU A 448 33.50 -17.02 12.41
CA LEU A 448 33.57 -16.68 10.99
C LEU A 448 32.27 -17.00 10.25
N VAL A 449 32.00 -16.21 9.22
CA VAL A 449 30.87 -16.41 8.32
C VAL A 449 31.34 -17.07 7.02
N GLN A 450 30.52 -17.99 6.52
CA GLN A 450 30.76 -18.79 5.32
C GLN A 450 29.45 -19.01 4.54
N LEU A 451 29.55 -19.60 3.35
CA LEU A 451 28.41 -20.18 2.67
C LEU A 451 28.24 -21.64 3.07
N TRP A 452 26.99 -22.06 3.25
CA TRP A 452 26.67 -23.47 3.51
C TRP A 452 25.35 -23.87 2.85
N THR A 453 25.12 -25.17 2.71
CA THR A 453 23.81 -25.68 2.26
C THR A 453 22.73 -25.19 3.20
N CYS A 454 21.70 -24.57 2.63
CA CYS A 454 20.54 -24.09 3.37
C CYS A 454 19.84 -25.28 4.05
N ASN A 455 19.77 -25.24 5.39
CA ASN A 455 19.21 -26.33 6.19
C ASN A 455 18.19 -25.85 7.24
N GLY A 456 17.93 -24.53 7.29
CA GLY A 456 17.00 -23.94 8.25
C GLY A 456 17.54 -23.85 9.68
N GLY A 457 18.81 -24.20 9.90
CA GLY A 457 19.47 -24.12 11.20
C GLY A 457 19.54 -22.68 11.72
N GLY A 458 19.52 -22.52 13.05
CA GLY A 458 19.53 -21.20 13.69
C GLY A 458 20.73 -20.33 13.35
N ASN A 459 21.87 -20.94 12.99
CA ASN A 459 23.09 -20.26 12.55
C ASN A 459 23.03 -19.72 11.11
N GLN A 460 21.92 -19.97 10.39
CA GLN A 460 21.61 -19.42 9.07
C GLN A 460 20.44 -18.43 9.11
N GLN A 461 19.98 -18.07 10.30
CA GLN A 461 18.87 -17.15 10.51
C GLN A 461 19.40 -15.74 10.77
N TRP A 462 18.97 -14.81 9.95
CA TRP A 462 19.41 -13.43 9.92
C TRP A 462 18.23 -12.46 9.90
N THR A 463 18.43 -11.27 10.41
CA THR A 463 17.47 -10.17 10.30
C THR A 463 18.23 -8.87 10.07
N LEU A 464 17.83 -8.11 9.05
CA LEU A 464 18.42 -6.81 8.75
C LEU A 464 17.54 -5.73 9.37
N GLY A 465 18.11 -4.87 10.24
CA GLY A 465 17.38 -3.77 10.87
C GLY A 465 17.86 -3.40 12.26
#